data_AF-A0A834X2Z8-F1
#
_entry.id   AF-A0A834X2Z8-F1
#
_cell.length_a   1.000
_cell.length_b   1.000
_cell.length_c   1.000
_cell.angle_alpha   90.00
_cell.angle_beta   90.00
_cell.angle_gamma   90.00
#
_symmetry.space_group_name_H-M   'P 1'
#
loop_
_entity.id
_entity.type
_entity.pdbx_description
1 polymer ?
#
loop_
_entity_poly.entity_id
_entity_poly.type
_entity_poly.pdbx_seq_one_letter_code
_entity_poly.pdbx_strand_id
1 'polypeptide(L)'
;MAQGIRWPYGIDLNNVRGRHTNGKNVADFFATYLGLPMPPPFLNLSDSERSQIKTGINYGSGACGILNTTRVGECLSLAQQVKYFTITRMNDLPKALKTQKKVREHLAKSIYFFSIGINDYHPEVNNNITSNFSSTGFVDHLLDEITKYIKVH
;
A
#
# COMPACT_ATOMS: atom_id res chain seq x y z
N MET A 1 -6.39 12.65 0.76
CA MET A 1 -5.46 11.50 0.76
C MET A 1 -4.84 11.36 2.13
N ALA A 2 -5.24 10.34 2.88
CA ALA A 2 -4.72 9.97 4.20
C ALA A 2 -3.31 9.41 4.04
N GLN A 3 -2.38 10.32 3.78
CA GLN A 3 -0.99 10.15 4.13
C GLN A 3 -0.84 10.65 5.58
N GLY A 4 0.08 10.08 6.34
CA GLY A 4 0.51 10.65 7.62
C GLY A 4 1.28 11.96 7.42
N ILE A 5 0.58 12.98 6.90
CA ILE A 5 1.06 14.36 6.67
C ILE A 5 0.63 15.25 7.84
N ARG A 6 -0.39 14.84 8.60
CA ARG A 6 -0.91 15.62 9.72
C ARG A 6 -0.01 15.43 10.94
N TRP A 7 0.42 16.54 11.54
CA TRP A 7 1.11 16.55 12.82
C TRP A 7 0.29 15.77 13.88
N PRO A 8 0.88 14.90 14.72
CA PRO A 8 2.31 14.78 15.06
C PRO A 8 3.10 13.68 14.30
N TYR A 9 2.59 13.13 13.20
CA TYR A 9 3.26 11.98 12.56
C TYR A 9 4.65 12.33 11.96
N GLY A 10 5.61 11.41 12.12
CA GLY A 10 6.96 11.49 11.57
C GLY A 10 8.01 12.26 12.38
N ILE A 11 7.68 12.78 13.57
CA ILE A 11 8.61 13.57 14.41
C ILE A 11 9.90 12.80 14.74
N ASP A 12 9.79 11.52 15.09
CA ASP A 12 10.93 10.67 15.45
C ASP A 12 11.72 10.17 14.22
N LEU A 13 11.31 10.56 13.00
CA LEU A 13 11.98 10.28 11.73
C LEU A 13 12.38 11.56 10.99
N ASN A 14 12.85 12.60 11.70
CA ASN A 14 13.24 13.87 11.10
C ASN A 14 12.13 14.47 10.21
N ASN A 15 10.86 14.33 10.62
CA ASN A 15 9.67 14.79 9.90
C ASN A 15 9.42 14.11 8.53
N VAL A 16 9.95 12.90 8.31
CA VAL A 16 9.59 12.07 7.15
C VAL A 16 8.08 11.80 7.16
N ARG A 17 7.39 12.24 6.10
CA ARG A 17 5.93 12.16 5.96
C ARG A 17 5.46 10.82 5.39
N GLY A 18 4.18 10.54 5.55
CA GLY A 18 3.51 9.39 4.93
C GLY A 18 3.41 8.14 5.80
N ARG A 19 3.86 8.20 7.07
CA ARG A 19 3.66 7.15 8.08
C ARG A 19 2.58 7.59 9.07
N HIS A 20 1.64 6.72 9.41
CA HIS A 20 0.64 6.99 10.46
C HIS A 20 1.19 6.64 11.86
N THR A 21 2.39 7.13 12.16
CA THR A 21 3.12 6.95 13.42
C THR A 21 4.14 8.09 13.55
N ASN A 22 4.64 8.33 14.76
CA ASN A 22 5.72 9.29 14.99
C ASN A 22 7.07 8.78 14.46
N GLY A 23 7.20 7.45 14.27
CA GLY A 23 8.44 6.78 13.90
C GLY A 23 8.32 5.83 12.70
N LYS A 24 9.09 4.73 12.73
CA LYS A 24 9.03 3.66 11.73
C LYS A 24 7.73 2.87 11.83
N ASN A 25 7.14 2.51 10.69
CA ASN A 25 6.06 1.52 10.66
C ASN A 25 6.62 0.09 10.51
N VAL A 26 5.75 -0.92 10.56
CA VAL A 26 6.15 -2.34 10.45
C VAL A 26 6.94 -2.63 9.17
N ALA A 27 6.55 -2.06 8.03
CA ALA A 27 7.27 -2.22 6.77
C ALA A 27 8.69 -1.59 6.82
N ASP A 28 8.85 -0.45 7.50
CA ASP A 28 10.14 0.19 7.70
C ASP A 28 11.06 -0.67 8.60
N PHE A 29 10.51 -1.36 9.60
CA PHE A 29 11.26 -2.33 10.42
C PHE A 29 11.71 -3.54 9.60
N PHE A 30 10.83 -4.13 8.78
CA PHE A 30 11.20 -5.23 7.88
C PHE A 30 12.29 -4.83 6.89
N ALA A 31 12.17 -3.63 6.27
CA ALA A 31 13.20 -3.12 5.37
C ALA A 31 14.55 -2.98 6.08
N THR A 32 14.55 -2.38 7.29
CA THR A 32 15.76 -2.23 8.10
C THR A 32 16.40 -3.58 8.42
N TYR A 33 15.60 -4.57 8.82
CA TYR A 33 16.09 -5.92 9.14
C TYR A 33 16.75 -6.61 7.95
N LEU A 34 16.23 -6.38 6.74
CA LEU A 34 16.76 -6.93 5.49
C LEU A 34 17.94 -6.12 4.92
N GLY A 35 18.41 -5.08 5.61
CA GLY A 35 19.46 -4.17 5.12
C GLY A 35 19.01 -3.30 3.93
N LEU A 36 17.70 -3.13 3.73
CA LEU A 36 17.12 -2.29 2.68
C LEU A 36 16.81 -0.88 3.22
N PRO A 37 16.86 0.16 2.36
CA PRO A 37 16.38 1.48 2.74
C PRO A 37 14.86 1.44 2.99
N MET A 38 14.38 2.33 3.87
CA MET A 38 12.95 2.48 4.11
C MET A 38 12.21 2.85 2.82
N PRO A 39 11.12 2.15 2.45
CA PRO A 39 10.42 2.41 1.20
C PRO A 39 9.75 3.79 1.24
N PRO A 40 10.04 4.69 0.28
CA PRO A 40 9.37 5.98 0.20
C PRO A 40 7.90 5.82 -0.21
N PRO A 41 6.97 6.70 0.24
CA PRO A 41 5.60 6.70 -0.23
C PRO A 41 5.52 7.04 -1.72
N PHE A 42 4.76 6.27 -2.51
CA PHE A 42 4.63 6.45 -3.97
C PHE A 42 4.27 7.89 -4.36
N LEU A 43 3.32 8.50 -3.65
CA LEU A 43 2.80 9.84 -3.94
C LEU A 43 3.76 10.97 -3.60
N ASN A 44 4.86 10.69 -2.91
CA ASN A 44 5.89 11.68 -2.57
C ASN A 44 7.05 11.67 -3.57
N LEU A 45 6.96 10.88 -4.64
CA LEU A 45 8.03 10.68 -5.62
C LEU A 45 7.63 11.22 -6.98
N SER A 46 8.50 12.03 -7.57
CA SER A 46 8.44 12.38 -8.98
C SER A 46 8.64 11.16 -9.88
N ASP A 47 8.21 11.26 -11.13
CA ASP A 47 8.40 10.20 -12.14
C ASP A 47 9.88 9.85 -12.34
N SER A 48 10.77 10.83 -12.22
CA SER A 48 12.21 10.63 -12.31
C SER A 48 12.73 9.78 -11.15
N GLU A 49 12.34 10.12 -9.91
CA GLU A 49 12.75 9.37 -8.72
C GLU A 49 12.24 7.93 -8.74
N ARG A 50 10.95 7.73 -9.07
CA ARG A 50 10.38 6.37 -9.16
C ARG A 50 11.11 5.50 -10.18
N SER A 51 11.58 6.09 -11.28
CA SER A 51 12.32 5.38 -12.33
C SER A 51 13.73 4.95 -11.92
N GLN A 52 14.25 5.42 -10.77
CA GLN A 52 15.57 5.03 -10.25
C GLN A 52 15.48 4.03 -9.08
N ILE A 53 14.32 3.96 -8.41
CA ILE A 53 14.15 3.14 -7.21
C ILE A 53 13.96 1.66 -7.58
N LYS A 54 14.83 0.80 -7.00
CA LYS A 54 14.81 -0.66 -7.15
C LYS A 54 14.72 -1.39 -5.80
N THR A 55 14.62 -0.64 -4.71
CA THR A 55 14.69 -1.15 -3.32
C THR A 55 13.31 -1.29 -2.67
N GLY A 56 12.26 -0.79 -3.31
CA GLY A 56 10.88 -0.85 -2.83
C GLY A 56 10.23 0.52 -2.74
N ILE A 57 8.91 0.55 -2.91
CA ILE A 57 8.05 1.74 -2.80
C ILE A 57 6.86 1.37 -1.92
N ASN A 58 6.43 2.29 -1.05
CA ASN A 58 5.26 2.11 -0.20
C ASN A 58 4.01 2.66 -0.91
N TYR A 59 3.05 1.78 -1.20
CA TYR A 59 1.76 2.13 -1.79
C TYR A 59 0.64 2.26 -0.76
N GLY A 60 0.90 1.89 0.50
CA GLY A 60 -0.08 1.85 1.57
C GLY A 60 -0.64 3.24 1.90
N SER A 61 -1.94 3.30 2.16
CA SER A 61 -2.62 4.48 2.68
C SER A 61 -3.33 4.13 3.97
N GLY A 62 -3.13 4.96 4.99
CA GLY A 62 -3.76 4.74 6.30
C GLY A 62 -5.26 5.00 6.24
N ALA A 63 -5.98 4.42 7.20
CA ALA A 63 -7.44 4.45 7.29
C ALA A 63 -8.20 3.81 6.11
N CYS A 64 -7.50 3.20 5.15
CA CYS A 64 -8.10 2.54 4.00
C CYS A 64 -8.42 1.08 4.24
N GLY A 65 -9.34 0.61 3.41
CA GLY A 65 -9.79 -0.78 3.37
C GLY A 65 -9.59 -1.43 2.02
N ILE A 66 -9.95 -2.71 1.99
CA ILE A 66 -10.05 -3.54 0.80
C ILE A 66 -11.15 -2.98 -0.11
N LEU A 67 -12.29 -2.58 0.47
CA LEU A 67 -13.45 -2.09 -0.26
C LEU A 67 -13.20 -0.69 -0.81
N ASN A 68 -13.68 -0.43 -2.02
CA ASN A 68 -13.64 0.91 -2.61
C ASN A 68 -14.55 1.91 -1.89
N THR A 69 -15.52 1.43 -1.10
CA THR A 69 -16.42 2.25 -0.29
C THR A 69 -15.79 2.74 1.01
N THR A 70 -14.66 2.16 1.42
CA THR A 70 -14.01 2.51 2.69
C THR A 70 -13.37 3.90 2.60
N ARG A 71 -14.01 4.89 3.25
CA ARG A 71 -13.59 6.30 3.34
C ARG A 71 -13.29 6.92 1.97
N VAL A 72 -14.27 6.80 1.06
CA VAL A 72 -14.19 7.28 -0.33
C VAL A 72 -13.69 8.73 -0.39
N GLY A 73 -12.68 8.98 -1.22
CA GLY A 73 -12.11 10.32 -1.44
C GLY A 73 -11.14 10.79 -0.35
N GLU A 74 -11.16 10.19 0.83
CA GLU A 74 -10.24 10.54 1.90
C GLU A 74 -8.90 9.83 1.75
N CYS A 75 -8.89 8.59 1.25
CA CYS A 75 -7.75 7.70 1.29
C CYS A 75 -7.61 6.86 0.00
N LEU A 76 -6.52 6.09 -0.15
CA LEU A 76 -6.32 5.17 -1.29
C LEU A 76 -6.88 3.77 -1.03
N SER A 77 -7.98 3.38 -1.69
CA SER A 77 -8.49 2.01 -1.62
C SER A 77 -7.45 0.99 -2.11
N LEU A 78 -7.60 -0.29 -1.76
CA LEU A 78 -6.71 -1.35 -2.26
C LEU A 78 -6.57 -1.31 -3.78
N ALA A 79 -7.66 -1.09 -4.50
CA ALA A 79 -7.66 -0.96 -5.96
C ALA A 79 -6.74 0.16 -6.45
N GLN A 80 -6.75 1.31 -5.78
CA GLN A 80 -5.89 2.45 -6.11
C GLN A 80 -4.42 2.17 -5.75
N GLN A 81 -4.16 1.50 -4.61
CA GLN A 81 -2.81 1.09 -4.24
C GLN A 81 -2.22 0.12 -5.27
N VAL A 82 -3.01 -0.86 -5.74
CA VAL A 82 -2.63 -1.80 -6.81
C VAL A 82 -2.43 -1.10 -8.14
N LYS A 83 -3.23 -0.07 -8.45
CA LYS A 83 -3.03 0.77 -9.64
C LYS A 83 -1.66 1.47 -9.60
N TYR A 84 -1.24 2.01 -8.47
CA TYR A 84 0.09 2.61 -8.33
C TYR A 84 1.22 1.60 -8.45
N PHE A 85 1.07 0.41 -7.85
CA PHE A 85 2.01 -0.68 -8.08
C PHE A 85 2.09 -1.06 -9.56
N THR A 86 0.95 -1.11 -10.26
CA THR A 86 0.89 -1.39 -11.70
C THR A 86 1.65 -0.34 -12.50
N ILE A 87 1.54 0.95 -12.14
CA ILE A 87 2.33 2.03 -12.74
C ILE A 87 3.84 1.77 -12.53
N THR A 88 4.26 1.41 -11.32
CA THR A 88 5.67 1.08 -11.06
C THR A 88 6.16 -0.09 -11.91
N ARG A 89 5.37 -1.17 -11.98
CA ARG A 89 5.70 -2.36 -12.78
C ARG A 89 5.77 -2.05 -14.28
N MET A 90 4.81 -1.30 -14.81
CA MET A 90 4.65 -1.12 -16.26
C MET A 90 5.42 0.07 -16.82
N ASN A 91 5.68 1.10 -16.02
CA ASN A 91 6.27 2.36 -16.49
C ASN A 91 7.61 2.67 -15.84
N ASP A 92 7.73 2.52 -14.52
CA ASP A 92 8.91 2.99 -13.78
C ASP A 92 10.07 1.97 -13.85
N LEU A 93 9.82 0.70 -13.49
CA LEU A 93 10.85 -0.35 -13.52
C LEU A 93 11.45 -0.61 -14.92
N PRO A 94 10.68 -0.58 -16.03
CA PRO A 94 11.27 -0.73 -17.37
C PRO A 94 12.30 0.35 -17.70
N LYS A 95 12.14 1.57 -17.19
CA LYS A 95 13.15 2.65 -17.37
C LYS A 95 14.45 2.34 -16.64
N ALA A 96 14.35 1.70 -15.47
CA ALA A 96 15.47 1.34 -14.59
C ALA A 96 16.21 0.05 -15.01
N LEU A 97 15.46 -0.94 -15.51
CA LEU A 97 15.92 -2.31 -15.78
C LEU A 97 16.02 -2.63 -17.27
N LYS A 98 15.52 -1.74 -18.14
CA LYS A 98 15.60 -1.74 -19.62
C LYS A 98 14.88 -2.87 -20.34
N THR A 99 14.63 -4.02 -19.71
CA THR A 99 14.02 -5.18 -20.36
C THR A 99 12.92 -5.80 -19.50
N GLN A 100 11.86 -6.31 -20.15
CA GLN A 100 10.77 -7.00 -19.46
C GLN A 100 11.21 -8.30 -18.76
N LYS A 101 12.28 -8.95 -19.25
CA LYS A 101 12.89 -10.10 -18.57
C LYS A 101 13.46 -9.69 -17.21
N LYS A 102 14.28 -8.64 -17.15
CA LYS A 102 14.86 -8.14 -15.90
C LYS A 102 13.80 -7.62 -14.93
N VAL A 103 12.73 -6.99 -15.43
CA VAL A 103 11.59 -6.57 -14.57
C VAL A 103 10.92 -7.78 -13.91
N ARG A 104 10.64 -8.84 -14.67
CA ARG A 104 10.05 -10.07 -14.13
C ARG A 104 10.96 -10.75 -13.10
N GLU A 105 12.25 -10.89 -13.41
CA GLU A 105 13.23 -11.47 -12.49
C GLU A 105 13.38 -10.65 -11.21
N HIS A 106 13.33 -9.32 -11.32
CA HIS A 106 13.37 -8.42 -10.17
C HIS A 106 12.14 -8.63 -9.29
N LEU A 107 10.93 -8.57 -9.87
CA LEU A 107 9.67 -8.76 -9.14
C LEU A 107 9.52 -10.15 -8.50
N ALA A 108 10.09 -11.19 -9.12
CA ALA A 108 10.09 -12.55 -8.58
C ALA A 108 11.00 -12.72 -7.35
N LYS A 109 11.98 -11.82 -7.17
CA LYS A 109 12.88 -11.80 -6.01
C LYS A 109 12.47 -10.75 -4.96
N SER A 110 11.41 -9.99 -5.23
CA SER A 110 10.90 -8.96 -4.34
C SER A 110 10.04 -9.55 -3.23
N ILE A 111 9.97 -8.84 -2.10
CA ILE A 111 9.07 -9.14 -0.99
C ILE A 111 7.89 -8.17 -1.06
N TYR A 112 6.68 -8.69 -0.87
CA TYR A 112 5.45 -7.91 -0.83
C TYR A 112 4.87 -7.97 0.57
N PHE A 113 4.58 -6.81 1.16
CA PHE A 113 3.99 -6.69 2.48
C PHE A 113 2.59 -6.08 2.36
N PHE A 114 1.57 -6.77 2.89
CA PHE A 114 0.18 -6.33 2.87
C PHE A 114 -0.37 -6.24 4.30
N SER A 115 -1.01 -5.11 4.62
CA SER A 115 -1.68 -4.89 5.90
C SER A 115 -2.89 -3.98 5.64
N ILE A 116 -4.04 -4.58 5.41
CA ILE A 116 -5.29 -3.91 5.02
C ILE A 116 -6.49 -4.75 5.45
N GLY A 117 -7.69 -4.16 5.59
CA GLY A 117 -8.92 -4.86 5.94
C GLY A 117 -9.57 -4.38 7.24
N ILE A 118 -8.77 -3.96 8.22
CA ILE A 118 -9.30 -3.58 9.56
C ILE A 118 -10.27 -2.41 9.50
N ASN A 119 -10.05 -1.45 8.59
CA ASN A 119 -10.91 -0.28 8.46
C ASN A 119 -12.24 -0.59 7.76
N ASP A 120 -12.35 -1.71 7.04
CA ASP A 120 -13.61 -2.11 6.40
C ASP A 120 -14.69 -2.50 7.42
N TYR A 121 -14.28 -2.91 8.63
CA TYR A 121 -15.16 -3.22 9.75
C TYR A 121 -15.69 -1.98 10.48
N HIS A 122 -15.21 -0.78 10.17
CA HIS A 122 -15.62 0.42 10.90
C HIS A 122 -17.09 0.75 10.57
N PRO A 123 -18.01 0.70 11.55
CA PRO A 123 -19.45 0.84 11.29
C PRO A 123 -19.79 2.16 10.59
N GLU A 124 -19.19 3.26 11.02
CA GLU A 124 -19.41 4.59 10.43
C GLU A 124 -19.04 4.70 8.94
N VAL A 125 -18.23 3.76 8.43
CA VAL A 125 -17.74 3.79 7.04
C VAL A 125 -18.55 2.84 6.14
N ASN A 126 -18.93 1.66 6.65
CA ASN A 126 -19.57 0.61 5.85
C ASN A 126 -20.88 0.08 6.49
N ASN A 127 -21.55 0.84 7.35
CA ASN A 127 -22.76 0.40 8.09
C ASN A 127 -23.85 -0.23 7.21
N ASN A 128 -24.03 0.25 5.99
CA ASN A 128 -25.03 -0.29 5.05
C ASN A 128 -24.59 -1.62 4.42
N ILE A 129 -23.29 -1.93 4.42
CA ILE A 129 -22.73 -3.17 3.90
C ILE A 129 -22.65 -4.17 5.06
N THR A 130 -21.99 -3.81 6.17
CA THR A 130 -21.77 -4.70 7.31
C THR A 130 -23.07 -5.19 7.95
N SER A 131 -24.15 -4.40 7.92
CA SER A 131 -25.47 -4.81 8.44
C SER A 131 -26.17 -5.89 7.60
N ASN A 132 -25.76 -6.11 6.35
CA ASN A 132 -26.31 -7.12 5.46
C ASN A 132 -25.60 -8.48 5.57
N PHE A 133 -24.53 -8.58 6.35
CA PHE A 133 -23.75 -9.81 6.50
C PHE A 133 -23.80 -10.35 7.92
N SER A 134 -23.74 -11.67 8.05
CA SER A 134 -23.27 -12.28 9.30
C SER A 134 -21.79 -11.93 9.51
N SER A 135 -21.28 -12.08 10.74
CA SER A 135 -19.87 -11.81 11.02
C SER A 135 -18.92 -12.63 10.15
N THR A 136 -19.27 -13.87 9.81
CA THR A 136 -18.48 -14.73 8.89
C THR A 136 -18.69 -14.36 7.43
N GLY A 137 -19.93 -14.01 7.02
CA GLY A 137 -20.21 -13.63 5.64
C GLY A 137 -19.48 -12.36 5.20
N PHE A 138 -19.22 -11.43 6.14
CA PHE A 138 -18.42 -10.24 5.82
C PHE A 138 -16.93 -10.56 5.64
N VAL A 139 -16.40 -11.52 6.41
CA VAL A 139 -15.02 -12.02 6.21
C VAL A 139 -14.89 -12.63 4.82
N ASP A 140 -15.83 -13.50 4.44
CA ASP A 140 -15.84 -14.14 3.12
C ASP A 140 -15.92 -13.09 1.99
N HIS A 141 -16.77 -12.07 2.16
CA HIS A 141 -16.84 -10.96 1.22
C HIS A 141 -15.52 -10.20 1.07
N LEU A 142 -14.82 -9.91 2.17
CA LEU A 142 -13.51 -9.26 2.11
C LEU A 142 -12.43 -10.15 1.47
N LEU A 143 -12.50 -11.47 1.68
CA LEU A 143 -11.62 -12.44 1.03
C LEU A 143 -11.87 -12.50 -0.50
N ASP A 144 -13.13 -12.46 -0.92
CA ASP A 144 -13.48 -12.40 -2.34
C ASP A 144 -12.99 -11.09 -2.99
N GLU A 145 -13.07 -9.97 -2.28
CA GLU A 145 -12.58 -8.69 -2.80
C GLU A 145 -11.05 -8.62 -2.87
N ILE A 146 -10.32 -9.10 -1.85
CA ILE A 146 -8.85 -9.03 -1.84
C ILE A 146 -8.22 -9.97 -2.88
N THR A 147 -8.83 -11.13 -3.13
CA THR A 147 -8.33 -12.14 -4.09
C THR A 147 -8.45 -11.71 -5.55
N LYS A 148 -9.26 -10.69 -5.85
CA LYS A 148 -9.27 -10.02 -7.17
C LYS A 148 -7.92 -9.38 -7.50
N TYR A 149 -7.18 -8.95 -6.48
CA TYR A 149 -5.91 -8.23 -6.63
C TYR A 149 -4.69 -9.10 -6.31
N ILE A 150 -4.81 -9.99 -5.32
CA ILE A 150 -3.71 -10.84 -4.86
C ILE A 150 -4.03 -12.29 -5.22
N LYS A 151 -3.30 -12.82 -6.20
CA LYS A 151 -3.40 -14.23 -6.60
C LYS A 151 -2.17 -14.97 -6.11
N VAL A 152 -2.37 -16.01 -5.31
CA VAL A 152 -1.33 -16.98 -4.98
C VAL A 152 -1.33 -18.02 -6.10
N HIS A 153 -0.22 -18.12 -6.83
CA HIS A 153 0.00 -19.12 -7.88
C HIS A 153 1.07 -20.10 -7.43
#